data_AF-A0A318TWH1-F1
#
_entry.id   AF-A0A318TWH1-F1
#
_cell.length_a   1.000
_cell.length_b   1.000
_cell.length_c   1.000
_cell.angle_alpha   90.00
_cell.angle_beta   90.00
_cell.angle_gamma   90.00
#
_symmetry.space_group_name_H-M   'P 1'
#
loop_
_entity.id
_entity.type
_entity.pdbx_description
1 polymer ?
#
loop_
_entity_poly.entity_id
_entity_poly.type
_entity_poly.pdbx_seq_one_letter_code
_entity_poly.pdbx_strand_id
1 'polypeptide(L)' 'MLGERVATAFVSRTDNRAQDADDRFIFRTTDGMLWFDADGKGGSAAVQIADLQDGAALKVVDIWGL' A
#
# COMPACT_ATOMS: atom_id res chain seq x y z
N MET A 1 -10.99 -0.94 16.36
CA MET A 1 -10.03 -2.06 16.29
C MET A 1 -9.76 -2.52 14.86
N LEU A 2 -10.76 -2.87 14.02
CA LEU A 2 -10.52 -3.19 12.60
C LEU A 2 -10.20 -1.95 11.74
N GLY A 3 -10.83 -0.80 11.97
CA GLY A 3 -10.55 0.42 11.19
C GLY A 3 -9.15 1.04 11.38
N GLU A 4 -8.53 0.87 12.55
CA GLU A 4 -7.19 1.40 12.84
C GLU A 4 -6.09 0.63 12.11
N ARG A 5 -6.13 -0.71 12.15
CA ARG A 5 -5.15 -1.55 11.42
C ARG A 5 -5.24 -1.40 9.90
N VAL A 6 -6.37 -0.95 9.39
CA VAL A 6 -6.54 -0.69 7.97
C VAL A 6 -5.91 0.63 7.57
N ALA A 7 -6.05 1.67 8.39
CA ALA A 7 -5.44 2.97 8.15
C ALA A 7 -3.91 2.90 8.21
N THR A 8 -3.34 2.11 9.12
CA THR A 8 -1.88 1.93 9.22
C THR A 8 -1.32 0.98 8.17
N ALA A 9 -2.16 0.26 7.44
CA ALA A 9 -1.68 -0.68 6.41
C ALA A 9 -1.37 -0.03 5.05
N PHE A 10 -1.73 1.24 4.87
CA PHE A 10 -1.57 1.95 3.62
C PHE A 10 -0.70 3.20 3.79
N VAL A 11 0.32 3.34 2.95
CA VAL A 11 1.23 4.48 2.96
C VAL A 11 1.49 5.00 1.56
N SER A 12 1.63 6.33 1.45
CA SER A 12 2.08 7.00 0.22
C SER A 12 3.56 7.34 0.32
N ARG A 13 4.35 6.96 -0.70
CA ARG A 13 5.81 7.05 -0.70
C ARG A 13 6.34 7.47 -2.07
N THR A 14 7.58 7.95 -2.11
CA THR A 14 8.32 8.14 -3.37
C THR A 14 9.12 6.90 -3.77
N ASP A 15 9.30 5.95 -2.85
CA ASP A 15 9.86 4.61 -3.07
C ASP A 15 8.80 3.52 -2.81
N ASN A 16 9.19 2.25 -2.92
CA ASN A 16 8.33 1.09 -2.65
C ASN A 16 8.72 0.37 -1.35
N ARG A 17 9.16 1.13 -0.33
CA ARG A 17 9.63 0.59 0.95
C ARG A 17 8.65 0.90 2.07
N ALA A 18 8.23 -0.14 2.78
CA ALA A 18 7.53 0.00 4.05
C ALA A 18 8.40 0.72 5.09
N GLN A 19 7.78 1.42 6.05
CA GLN A 19 8.45 2.22 7.09
C GLN A 19 8.32 1.62 8.49
N ASP A 20 7.21 0.95 8.80
CA ASP A 20 7.02 0.24 10.07
C ASP A 20 6.65 -1.22 9.86
N ALA A 21 5.89 -1.89 10.74
CA ALA A 21 5.51 -3.31 10.55
C ALA A 21 4.09 -3.48 10.00
N ASP A 22 3.38 -2.38 9.81
CA ASP A 22 2.00 -2.38 9.37
C ASP A 22 1.88 -1.95 7.90
N ASP A 23 2.84 -1.22 7.32
CA ASP A 23 2.84 -0.74 5.93
C ASP A 23 2.83 -1.85 4.87
N ARG A 24 1.65 -2.37 4.54
CA ARG A 24 1.48 -3.49 3.59
C ARG A 24 1.19 -3.04 2.16
N PHE A 25 0.57 -1.87 1.99
CA PHE A 25 0.20 -1.31 0.70
C PHE A 25 0.90 0.03 0.54
N ILE A 26 1.75 0.11 -0.48
CA ILE A 26 2.60 1.27 -0.71
C ILE A 26 2.23 1.86 -2.05
N PHE A 27 1.60 3.03 -2.04
CA PHE A 27 1.36 3.81 -3.26
C PHE A 27 2.60 4.64 -3.57
N ARG A 28 3.25 4.35 -4.69
CA ARG A 28 4.41 5.08 -5.14
C ARG A 28 3.99 6.27 -6.02
N THR A 29 4.16 7.47 -5.49
CA THR A 29 3.66 8.71 -6.10
C THR A 29 4.43 9.15 -7.34
N THR A 30 5.63 8.60 -7.59
CA THR A 30 6.46 8.97 -8.73
C THR A 30 5.97 8.37 -10.05
N ASP A 31 5.23 7.25 -10.00
CA ASP A 31 4.80 6.50 -11.18
C ASP A 31 3.41 5.85 -11.05
N GLY A 32 2.66 6.15 -9.99
CA GLY A 32 1.28 5.66 -9.84
C GLY A 32 1.16 4.17 -9.50
N MET A 33 2.27 3.48 -9.22
CA MET A 33 2.24 2.05 -8.96
C MET A 33 1.82 1.73 -7.52
N LEU A 34 0.98 0.72 -7.36
CA LEU A 34 0.66 0.14 -6.05
C LEU A 34 1.52 -1.11 -5.81
N TRP A 35 2.16 -1.15 -4.65
CA TRP A 35 3.03 -2.23 -4.22
C TRP A 35 2.46 -2.92 -2.98
N PHE A 36 2.66 -4.22 -2.88
CA PHE A 36 2.32 -5.03 -1.71
C PHE A 36 3.58 -5.53 -1.02
N ASP A 37 3.72 -5.23 0.26
CA ASP A 37 4.80 -5.73 1.12
C ASP A 37 4.28 -6.87 2.03
N ALA A 38 4.82 -8.06 1.77
CA ALA A 38 4.46 -9.31 2.43
C ALA A 38 5.01 -9.46 3.87
N ASP A 39 5.88 -8.56 4.33
CA ASP A 39 6.22 -8.47 5.76
C ASP A 39 5.88 -7.12 6.39
N GLY A 40 5.50 -6.15 5.56
CA GLY A 40 5.03 -4.85 5.99
C GLY A 40 6.12 -3.95 6.54
N LYS A 41 7.41 -4.35 6.46
CA LYS A 41 8.57 -3.67 7.06
C LYS A 41 9.78 -3.53 6.16
N GLY A 42 9.64 -3.84 4.87
CA GLY A 42 10.68 -3.62 3.86
C GLY A 42 11.85 -4.60 3.96
N GLY A 43 11.69 -5.69 4.71
CA GLY A 43 12.69 -6.76 4.78
C GLY A 43 12.62 -7.66 3.55
N SER A 44 11.40 -7.90 3.08
CA SER A 44 11.06 -8.63 1.86
C SER A 44 10.88 -7.65 0.71
N ALA A 45 11.21 -8.09 -0.52
CA ALA A 45 10.93 -7.25 -1.68
C ALA A 45 9.41 -7.10 -1.87
N ALA A 46 8.94 -5.86 -1.92
CA ALA A 46 7.55 -5.57 -2.28
C ALA A 46 7.28 -5.97 -3.74
N VAL A 47 6.04 -6.38 -4.02
CA VAL A 47 5.60 -6.80 -5.36
C VAL A 47 4.63 -5.77 -5.93
N GLN A 48 4.80 -5.37 -7.19
CA GLN A 48 3.84 -4.51 -7.86
C GLN A 48 2.54 -5.27 -8.11
N ILE A 49 1.41 -4.69 -7.72
CA ILE A 49 0.08 -5.31 -7.85
C ILE A 49 -0.91 -4.49 -8.67
N ALA A 50 -0.63 -3.20 -8.90
CA ALA A 50 -1.43 -2.38 -9.81
C ALA A 50 -0.62 -1.24 -10.43
N ASP A 51 -1.09 -0.79 -11.59
CA ASP A 51 -0.71 0.46 -12.27
C ASP A 51 -1.96 1.36 -12.26
N LEU A 52 -1.97 2.36 -11.37
CA LEU A 52 -3.13 3.23 -11.18
C LEU A 52 -3.11 4.36 -12.21
N GLN A 53 -4.10 4.34 -13.08
CA GLN A 53 -4.31 5.40 -14.06
C GLN A 53 -4.71 6.72 -13.39
N ASP A 54 -4.52 7.85 -14.09
CA ASP A 54 -4.95 9.16 -13.62
C ASP A 54 -6.46 9.17 -13.27
N GLY A 55 -6.77 9.69 -12.08
CA GLY A 55 -8.13 9.74 -11.56
C GLY A 55 -8.64 8.43 -10.93
N ALA A 56 -7.81 7.39 -10.84
CA ALA A 56 -8.14 6.19 -10.07
C ALA A 56 -8.36 6.55 -8.59
N ALA A 57 -9.45 6.05 -8.02
CA ALA A 57 -9.74 6.17 -6.60
C ALA A 57 -9.63 4.78 -5.95
N LEU A 58 -8.63 4.58 -5.11
CA LEU A 58 -8.48 3.39 -4.28
C LEU A 58 -9.16 3.62 -2.94
N LYS A 59 -10.07 2.73 -2.56
CA LYS A 59 -10.78 2.75 -1.29
C LYS A 59 -10.37 1.55 -0.46
N VAL A 60 -10.51 1.68 0.86
CA VAL A 60 -10.34 0.57 1.80
C VAL A 60 -11.14 -0.68 1.39
N VAL A 61 -12.35 -0.49 0.85
CA VAL A 61 -13.23 -1.59 0.43
C VAL A 61 -12.67 -2.37 -0.76
N ASP A 62 -11.83 -1.75 -1.60
CA ASP A 62 -11.18 -2.41 -2.73
C ASP A 62 -10.12 -3.41 -2.25
N ILE A 63 -9.63 -3.23 -1.03
CA ILE A 63 -8.61 -4.08 -0.42
C ILE A 63 -9.26 -5.11 0.52
N TRP A 64 -10.18 -4.68 1.40
CA TRP A 64 -10.70 -5.52 2.50
C TRP A 64 -12.17 -5.92 2.44
N GLY A 65 -12.95 -5.40 1.50
CA GLY A 65 -14.34 -5.83 1.28
C GLY A 65 -15.31 -5.63 2.47
N LEU A 66 -15.00 -4.73 3.41
CA LEU A 66 -15.83 -4.39 4.57
C LEU A 66 -16.76 -3.19 4.29
#